data_AF-A0A409WXV9-F1
#
_entry.id   AF-A0A409WXV9-F1
#
_cell.length_a   1.000
_cell.length_b   1.000
_cell.length_c   1.000
_cell.angle_alpha   90.00
_cell.angle_beta   90.00
_cell.angle_gamma   90.00
#
_symmetry.space_group_name_H-M   'P 1'
#
loop_
_entity.id
_entity.type
_entity.pdbx_description
1 polymer ?
#
loop_
_entity_poly.entity_id
_entity_poly.type
_entity_poly.pdbx_seq_one_letter_code
_entity_poly.pdbx_strand_id
1 'polypeptide(L)'
;MPHTTITIQNTPITRTTLSFNNTHLTLQTPIKSKPVSHHRHDIPHRSVLKANFDSDSKTVCIAYVQKKKKHHTLVVIEGTVGQEESAIAAEWAESVMNLAYEGGRHTSLLLDKSMNAIEDLGVKRSRRLMVFVNPFGGTGKGAAIFMQKIEPLFRTAGCSLEVLYTTHRGQARDVARKLSLEFDAVITVSGDGLIHEILNGFSEHANPRGAFTIPVAPIPTGSGNGLSLNLLGFDDGFDVVAAALNAVKGKTMNVDLFSFTQGKKRCISFMSQALGLMADLDIGTEHLRWMGDSRFIYGYLRGHMPVITFKPCPVQLSYKLAESDKDKMAEIAHSSQNDAQAMPASSPSSESEGKMVDALPPLKYLPNDDEGWTSFDKPVLYVYAGKGPYKIFLTILDLQSTRGDMIASMDGAPEGAGYWLPNVTIIFKIHYAKAHAYRIKPLEPKGCLAVDGESFPFEEFQVEVHQGLGTFLSPYGHYAARFEPRTHKGLKDN
;
A
#
# COMPACT_ATOMS: atom_id res chain seq x y z
N MET A 1 23.72 -16.38 -29.61
CA MET A 1 23.45 -15.95 -28.22
C MET A 1 23.06 -14.49 -28.28
N PRO A 2 22.00 -14.03 -27.59
CA PRO A 2 21.71 -12.59 -27.56
C PRO A 2 22.95 -11.86 -27.02
N HIS A 3 23.36 -10.80 -27.71
CA HIS A 3 24.43 -9.94 -27.21
C HIS A 3 23.94 -9.34 -25.89
N THR A 4 24.58 -9.72 -24.78
CA THR A 4 24.20 -9.21 -23.46
C THR A 4 24.84 -7.88 -23.15
N THR A 5 25.78 -7.42 -23.99
CA THR A 5 26.62 -6.26 -23.74
C THR A 5 26.67 -5.35 -24.97
N ILE A 6 26.52 -4.04 -24.75
CA ILE A 6 26.75 -2.98 -25.74
C ILE A 6 27.59 -1.86 -25.13
N THR A 7 28.21 -1.04 -25.97
CA THR A 7 28.93 0.16 -25.51
C THR A 7 28.30 1.39 -26.13
N ILE A 8 27.94 2.36 -25.29
CA ILE A 8 27.38 3.63 -25.73
C ILE A 8 28.38 4.76 -25.50
N GLN A 9 28.38 5.73 -26.40
CA GLN A 9 29.15 6.96 -26.25
C GLN A 9 28.24 8.07 -25.70
N ASN A 10 28.37 8.36 -24.40
CA ASN A 10 27.55 9.37 -23.71
C ASN A 10 28.06 10.80 -23.92
N THR A 11 29.37 10.95 -24.06
CA THR A 11 30.04 12.23 -24.36
C THR A 11 31.21 11.95 -25.30
N PRO A 12 31.83 12.96 -25.92
CA PRO A 12 32.97 12.75 -26.82
C PRO A 12 34.13 11.94 -26.24
N ILE A 13 34.26 11.90 -24.90
CA ILE A 13 35.41 11.31 -24.20
C ILE A 13 34.98 10.13 -23.29
N THR A 14 33.69 9.97 -23.01
CA THR A 14 33.21 8.94 -22.06
C THR A 14 32.37 7.89 -22.77
N ARG A 15 32.82 6.64 -22.68
CA ARG A 15 32.08 5.45 -23.13
C ARG A 15 31.57 4.69 -21.92
N THR A 16 30.31 4.26 -21.95
CA THR A 16 29.71 3.41 -20.92
C THR A 16 29.43 2.06 -21.52
N THR A 17 29.92 1.01 -20.86
CA THR A 17 29.53 -0.36 -21.21
C THR A 17 28.28 -0.72 -20.43
N LEU A 18 27.29 -1.22 -21.15
CA LEU A 18 26.00 -1.65 -20.63
C LEU A 18 25.91 -3.15 -20.82
N SER A 19 25.65 -3.88 -19.75
CA SER A 19 25.42 -5.32 -19.84
C SER A 19 24.25 -5.73 -18.96
N PHE A 20 23.58 -6.84 -19.26
CA PHE A 20 22.53 -7.36 -18.40
C PHE A 20 22.71 -8.85 -18.12
N ASN A 21 22.16 -9.29 -17.00
CA ASN A 21 21.96 -10.70 -16.67
C ASN A 21 20.49 -10.92 -16.30
N ASN A 22 20.15 -12.07 -15.71
CA ASN A 22 18.76 -12.41 -15.38
C ASN A 22 18.13 -11.55 -14.28
N THR A 23 18.92 -10.82 -13.49
CA THR A 23 18.44 -10.09 -12.30
C THR A 23 18.72 -8.58 -12.36
N HIS A 24 19.77 -8.17 -13.06
CA HIS A 24 20.25 -6.78 -13.08
C HIS A 24 20.70 -6.33 -14.47
N LEU A 25 20.59 -5.03 -14.68
CA LEU A 25 21.31 -4.25 -15.69
C LEU A 25 22.54 -3.61 -15.04
N THR A 26 23.72 -3.81 -15.61
CA THR A 26 25.00 -3.29 -15.13
C THR A 26 25.49 -2.17 -16.04
N LEU A 27 25.85 -1.05 -15.43
CA LEU A 27 26.51 0.08 -16.09
C LEU A 27 27.95 0.17 -15.62
N GLN A 28 28.89 0.26 -16.56
CA GLN A 28 30.31 0.42 -16.28
C GLN A 28 30.84 1.68 -16.97
N THR A 29 31.24 2.66 -16.16
CA THR A 29 31.85 3.92 -16.64
C THR A 29 33.33 3.98 -16.24
N PRO A 30 34.25 4.35 -17.15
CA PRO A 30 35.67 4.54 -16.83
C PRO A 30 35.89 5.61 -15.75
N ILE A 31 36.77 5.34 -14.79
CA ILE A 31 37.18 6.33 -13.79
C ILE A 31 38.23 7.25 -14.43
N LYS A 32 37.93 8.55 -14.51
CA LYS A 32 38.77 9.57 -15.16
C LYS A 32 40.24 9.57 -14.69
N SER A 33 40.52 9.15 -13.45
CA SER A 33 41.86 9.14 -12.86
C SER A 33 42.59 7.80 -12.90
N LYS A 34 41.94 6.70 -13.35
CA LYS A 34 42.51 5.35 -13.34
C LYS A 34 41.95 4.52 -14.52
N PRO A 35 42.73 4.35 -15.62
CA PRO A 35 42.23 3.78 -16.87
C PRO A 35 41.82 2.30 -16.79
N VAL A 36 42.23 1.57 -15.75
CA VAL A 36 41.90 0.15 -15.53
C VAL A 36 40.72 -0.04 -14.57
N SER A 37 40.19 1.04 -13.99
CA SER A 37 39.10 0.96 -13.01
C SER A 37 37.81 1.60 -13.51
N HIS A 38 36.69 0.95 -13.23
CA HIS A 38 35.36 1.38 -13.65
C HIS A 38 34.46 1.63 -12.44
N HIS A 39 33.62 2.67 -12.50
CA HIS A 39 32.44 2.75 -11.66
C HIS A 39 31.42 1.75 -12.20
N ARG A 40 31.20 0.69 -11.42
CA ARG A 40 30.17 -0.31 -11.68
C ARG A 40 28.91 0.05 -10.91
N HIS A 41 27.78 0.07 -11.60
CA HIS A 41 26.47 0.28 -11.01
C HIS A 41 25.52 -0.81 -11.48
N ASP A 42 25.11 -1.69 -10.55
CA ASP A 42 24.15 -2.76 -10.82
C ASP A 42 22.74 -2.28 -10.45
N ILE A 43 21.83 -2.35 -11.41
CA ILE A 43 20.46 -1.85 -11.35
C ILE A 43 19.52 -3.05 -11.42
N PRO A 44 18.71 -3.30 -10.38
CA PRO A 44 17.70 -4.36 -10.42
C PRO A 44 16.72 -4.15 -11.58
N HIS A 45 16.32 -5.23 -12.27
CA HIS A 45 15.35 -5.16 -13.37
C HIS A 45 14.03 -4.48 -13.00
N ARG A 46 13.57 -4.66 -11.75
CA ARG A 46 12.40 -3.97 -11.20
C ARG A 46 12.50 -2.44 -11.22
N SER A 47 13.72 -1.90 -11.21
CA SER A 47 13.99 -0.47 -11.24
C SER A 47 14.10 0.10 -12.66
N VAL A 48 14.21 -0.75 -13.69
CA VAL A 48 14.32 -0.34 -15.08
C VAL A 48 12.92 -0.02 -15.63
N LEU A 49 12.77 1.21 -16.12
CA LEU A 49 11.51 1.72 -16.68
C LEU A 49 11.47 1.61 -18.20
N LYS A 50 12.61 1.92 -18.85
CA LYS A 50 12.72 1.99 -20.31
C LYS A 50 14.15 1.68 -20.75
N ALA A 51 14.25 0.90 -21.82
CA ALA A 51 15.42 0.81 -22.68
C ALA A 51 14.89 0.87 -24.12
N ASN A 52 15.37 1.84 -24.91
CA ASN A 52 14.98 1.95 -26.31
C ASN A 52 16.19 2.35 -27.16
N PHE A 53 16.10 2.01 -28.45
CA PHE A 53 17.02 2.45 -29.47
C PHE A 53 16.27 3.28 -30.51
N ASP A 54 16.80 4.45 -30.84
CA ASP A 54 16.35 5.31 -31.92
C ASP A 54 17.27 5.10 -33.14
N SER A 55 16.72 4.60 -34.25
CA SER A 55 17.48 4.31 -35.47
C SER A 55 17.98 5.55 -36.18
N ASP A 56 17.24 6.65 -36.08
CA ASP A 56 17.52 7.89 -36.82
C ASP A 56 18.67 8.63 -36.17
N SER A 57 18.64 8.75 -34.85
CA SER A 57 19.72 9.37 -34.07
C SER A 57 20.82 8.39 -33.66
N LYS A 58 20.63 7.08 -33.88
CA LYS A 58 21.49 5.98 -33.41
C LYS A 58 21.74 6.04 -31.89
N THR A 59 20.73 6.46 -31.14
CA THR A 59 20.83 6.68 -29.69
C THR A 59 20.15 5.56 -28.94
N VAL A 60 20.86 5.00 -27.96
CA VAL A 60 20.27 4.15 -26.92
C VAL A 60 19.94 5.02 -25.72
N CYS A 61 18.70 4.95 -25.25
CA CYS A 61 18.24 5.62 -24.04
C CYS A 61 17.80 4.58 -23.00
N ILE A 62 18.29 4.73 -21.78
CA ILE A 62 17.97 3.88 -20.63
C ILE A 62 17.46 4.77 -19.51
N ALA A 63 16.30 4.43 -18.96
CA ALA A 63 15.74 5.10 -17.81
C ALA A 63 15.43 4.10 -16.69
N TYR A 64 15.85 4.46 -15.48
CA TYR A 64 15.67 3.64 -14.29
C TYR A 64 15.53 4.50 -13.03
N VAL A 65 15.00 3.89 -11.98
CA VAL A 65 14.87 4.53 -10.66
C VAL A 65 16.00 4.06 -9.75
N GLN A 66 16.71 5.01 -9.15
CA GLN A 66 17.79 4.73 -8.22
C GLN A 66 17.52 5.38 -6.86
N LYS A 67 17.73 4.64 -5.77
CA LYS A 67 17.78 5.18 -4.42
C LYS A 67 19.14 5.86 -4.17
N LYS A 68 19.13 7.17 -3.95
CA LYS A 68 20.31 7.96 -3.53
C LYS A 68 20.10 8.42 -2.09
N LYS A 69 20.94 7.91 -1.18
CA LYS A 69 20.77 8.11 0.27
C LYS A 69 19.37 7.66 0.72
N LYS A 70 18.47 8.61 1.02
CA LYS A 70 17.11 8.36 1.51
C LYS A 70 16.00 8.54 0.45
N HIS A 71 16.33 8.98 -0.77
CA HIS A 71 15.31 9.30 -1.77
C HIS A 71 15.58 8.62 -3.11
N HIS A 72 14.52 8.19 -3.76
CA HIS A 72 14.53 7.68 -5.11
C HIS A 72 14.50 8.82 -6.12
N THR A 73 15.23 8.61 -7.21
CA THR A 73 15.33 9.56 -8.31
C THR A 73 15.27 8.83 -9.63
N LEU A 74 14.57 9.42 -10.60
CA LEU A 74 14.62 8.99 -12.00
C LEU A 74 16.00 9.36 -12.57
N VAL A 75 16.66 8.38 -13.17
CA VAL A 75 17.93 8.56 -13.89
C VAL A 75 17.69 8.17 -15.34
N VAL A 76 18.10 9.05 -16.25
CA VAL A 76 18.06 8.80 -17.70
C VAL A 76 19.48 8.92 -18.23
N ILE A 77 19.88 7.94 -19.02
CA ILE A 77 21.19 7.87 -19.65
C ILE A 77 20.98 7.65 -21.14
N GLU A 78 21.65 8.48 -21.92
CA GLU A 78 21.61 8.42 -23.38
C GLU A 78 23.02 8.34 -23.93
N GLY A 79 23.18 7.63 -25.05
CA GLY A 79 24.45 7.59 -25.77
C GLY A 79 24.29 6.98 -27.15
N THR A 80 25.22 7.29 -28.03
CA THR A 80 25.21 6.81 -29.41
C THR A 80 25.97 5.50 -29.56
N VAL A 81 25.57 4.67 -30.53
CA VAL A 81 26.24 3.41 -30.90
C VAL A 81 26.84 3.50 -32.30
N GLY A 82 27.78 2.60 -32.61
CA GLY A 82 28.34 2.49 -33.95
C GLY A 82 27.28 2.11 -34.99
N GLN A 83 27.49 2.49 -36.25
CA GLN A 83 26.55 2.18 -37.33
C GLN A 83 26.35 0.67 -37.52
N GLU A 84 27.42 -0.11 -37.35
CA GLU A 84 27.39 -1.58 -37.44
C GLU A 84 26.70 -2.24 -36.23
N GLU A 85 26.57 -1.51 -35.11
CA GLU A 85 25.98 -2.01 -33.87
C GLU A 85 24.48 -1.67 -33.74
N SER A 86 23.88 -1.00 -34.72
CA SER A 86 22.49 -0.52 -34.63
C SER A 86 21.47 -1.64 -34.48
N ALA A 87 21.62 -2.74 -35.23
CA ALA A 87 20.76 -3.91 -35.11
C ALA A 87 20.91 -4.59 -33.74
N ILE A 88 22.14 -4.69 -33.25
CA ILE A 88 22.47 -5.27 -31.94
C ILE A 88 21.87 -4.41 -30.82
N ALA A 89 21.94 -3.09 -30.93
CA ALA A 89 21.40 -2.16 -29.93
C ALA A 89 19.87 -2.25 -29.82
N ALA A 90 19.16 -2.42 -30.93
CA ALA A 90 17.72 -2.62 -30.94
C ALA A 90 17.31 -3.93 -30.22
N GLU A 91 17.95 -5.05 -30.58
CA GLU A 91 17.69 -6.36 -29.96
C GLU A 91 18.06 -6.37 -28.47
N TRP A 92 19.17 -5.70 -28.12
CA TRP A 92 19.62 -5.53 -26.74
C TRP A 92 18.60 -4.76 -25.90
N ALA A 93 18.09 -3.64 -26.41
CA ALA A 93 17.12 -2.81 -25.69
C ALA A 93 15.81 -3.58 -25.43
N GLU A 94 15.32 -4.32 -26.43
CA GLU A 94 14.13 -5.14 -26.28
C GLU A 94 14.34 -6.29 -25.29
N SER A 95 15.52 -6.92 -25.31
CA SER A 95 15.88 -7.97 -24.35
C SER A 95 15.89 -7.46 -22.90
N VAL A 96 16.42 -6.25 -22.67
CA VAL A 96 16.36 -5.60 -21.35
C VAL A 96 14.91 -5.33 -20.95
N MET A 97 14.06 -4.85 -21.86
CA MET A 97 12.65 -4.59 -21.55
C MET A 97 11.87 -5.87 -21.25
N ASN A 98 12.14 -6.97 -21.96
CA ASN A 98 11.56 -8.30 -21.69
C ASN A 98 11.92 -8.77 -20.28
N LEU A 99 13.19 -8.68 -19.88
CA LEU A 99 13.63 -9.05 -18.53
C LEU A 99 13.05 -8.10 -17.47
N ALA A 100 12.97 -6.81 -17.77
CA ALA A 100 12.46 -5.81 -16.84
C ALA A 100 10.96 -5.96 -16.55
N TYR A 101 10.13 -6.40 -17.50
CA TYR A 101 8.67 -6.41 -17.35
C TYR A 101 8.03 -7.81 -17.37
N GLU A 102 8.47 -8.68 -18.26
CA GLU A 102 7.79 -9.96 -18.53
C GLU A 102 8.37 -11.14 -17.76
N GLY A 103 9.48 -10.95 -17.04
CA GLY A 103 10.06 -11.98 -16.19
C GLY A 103 10.32 -13.28 -16.94
N GLY A 104 11.25 -13.29 -17.90
CA GLY A 104 11.82 -14.51 -18.48
C GLY A 104 10.85 -15.51 -19.15
N ARG A 105 9.56 -15.20 -19.35
CA ARG A 105 8.59 -16.14 -19.93
C ARG A 105 8.91 -16.59 -21.36
N HIS A 106 9.84 -15.92 -22.05
CA HIS A 106 10.26 -16.27 -23.41
C HIS A 106 11.69 -16.82 -23.54
N THR A 107 12.50 -16.86 -22.48
CA THR A 107 13.88 -17.38 -22.56
C THR A 107 14.05 -18.82 -22.11
N SER A 108 12.99 -19.49 -21.64
CA SER A 108 13.05 -20.86 -21.09
C SER A 108 12.96 -22.00 -22.13
N LEU A 109 13.11 -21.73 -23.43
CA LEU A 109 13.28 -22.81 -24.42
C LEU A 109 14.74 -23.12 -24.75
N LEU A 110 15.71 -22.30 -24.32
CA LEU A 110 17.12 -22.50 -24.72
C LEU A 110 18.18 -22.26 -23.63
N LEU A 111 17.81 -22.07 -22.37
CA LEU A 111 18.79 -21.99 -21.28
C LEU A 111 18.53 -23.05 -20.22
N ASP A 112 19.61 -23.75 -19.91
CA ASP A 112 19.78 -24.94 -19.09
C ASP A 112 18.99 -24.93 -17.78
N LYS A 113 18.49 -26.12 -17.38
CA LYS A 113 17.61 -26.39 -16.22
C LYS A 113 18.31 -26.23 -14.86
N SER A 114 19.48 -25.61 -14.80
CA SER A 114 20.20 -25.36 -13.56
C SER A 114 20.69 -23.93 -13.53
N MET A 115 19.92 -23.00 -12.95
CA MET A 115 20.39 -21.84 -12.15
C MET A 115 19.18 -20.99 -11.71
N ASN A 116 18.98 -20.89 -10.39
CA ASN A 116 18.35 -19.84 -9.57
C ASN A 116 17.17 -19.00 -10.13
N ALA A 117 16.04 -19.10 -9.42
CA ALA A 117 14.90 -18.18 -9.31
C ALA A 117 14.87 -17.00 -10.31
N ILE A 118 14.17 -17.19 -11.44
CA ILE A 118 13.72 -16.07 -12.27
C ILE A 118 12.55 -15.43 -11.50
N GLU A 119 12.73 -14.20 -11.01
CA GLU A 119 11.61 -13.41 -10.47
C GLU A 119 10.63 -13.14 -11.62
N ASP A 120 9.50 -13.85 -11.66
CA ASP A 120 8.39 -13.53 -12.58
C ASP A 120 7.83 -12.17 -12.15
N LEU A 121 8.22 -11.11 -12.87
CA LEU A 121 7.68 -9.77 -12.66
C LEU A 121 6.25 -9.69 -13.21
N GLY A 122 5.95 -10.35 -14.34
CA GLY A 122 4.60 -10.45 -14.90
C GLY A 122 3.87 -9.11 -15.06
N VAL A 123 4.59 -8.01 -15.28
CA VAL A 123 4.05 -6.65 -15.30
C VAL A 123 3.75 -6.19 -16.73
N LYS A 124 2.51 -5.78 -16.98
CA LYS A 124 2.11 -5.13 -18.24
C LYS A 124 2.93 -3.84 -18.48
N ARG A 125 3.56 -3.73 -19.65
CA ARG A 125 4.21 -2.48 -20.11
C ARG A 125 3.17 -1.39 -20.41
N SER A 126 3.58 -0.13 -20.33
CA SER A 126 2.79 1.00 -20.82
C SER A 126 1.36 1.06 -20.27
N ARG A 127 1.20 0.90 -18.96
CA ARG A 127 -0.10 0.91 -18.28
C ARG A 127 -0.94 2.15 -18.62
N ARG A 128 -2.25 1.96 -18.77
CA ARG A 128 -3.25 3.03 -18.78
C ARG A 128 -3.62 3.39 -17.34
N LEU A 129 -3.28 4.60 -16.92
CA LEU A 129 -3.44 5.06 -15.55
C LEU A 129 -4.49 6.18 -15.48
N MET A 130 -5.47 6.02 -14.61
CA MET A 130 -6.31 7.13 -14.15
C MET A 130 -5.67 7.75 -12.91
N VAL A 131 -5.34 9.03 -12.95
CA VAL A 131 -4.62 9.72 -11.88
C VAL A 131 -5.51 10.78 -11.25
N PHE A 132 -5.84 10.60 -9.97
CA PHE A 132 -6.53 11.61 -9.17
C PHE A 132 -5.51 12.40 -8.37
N VAL A 133 -5.44 13.70 -8.60
CA VAL A 133 -4.53 14.61 -7.90
C VAL A 133 -5.33 15.51 -6.97
N ASN A 134 -4.93 15.57 -5.70
CA ASN A 134 -5.40 16.62 -4.79
C ASN A 134 -4.35 17.74 -4.73
N PRO A 135 -4.59 18.91 -5.36
CA PRO A 135 -3.62 20.01 -5.34
C PRO A 135 -3.27 20.47 -3.92
N PHE A 136 -4.25 20.39 -3.00
CA PHE A 136 -4.16 20.88 -1.63
C PHE A 136 -3.80 19.78 -0.63
N GLY A 137 -3.42 18.58 -1.09
CA GLY A 137 -2.99 17.49 -0.23
C GLY A 137 -1.77 17.87 0.63
N GLY A 138 -1.84 17.58 1.93
CA GLY A 138 -0.73 17.74 2.87
C GLY A 138 -0.19 19.17 2.92
N THR A 139 1.03 19.38 2.43
CA THR A 139 1.70 20.69 2.39
C THR A 139 1.26 21.59 1.22
N GLY A 140 0.21 21.22 0.49
CA GLY A 140 -0.30 21.97 -0.67
C GLY A 140 0.60 21.86 -1.91
N LYS A 141 1.47 20.85 -1.96
CA LYS A 141 2.46 20.64 -3.03
C LYS A 141 2.09 19.49 -3.97
N GLY A 142 0.92 18.87 -3.81
CA GLY A 142 0.52 17.66 -4.55
C GLY A 142 0.61 17.82 -6.07
N ALA A 143 0.07 18.92 -6.60
CA ALA A 143 0.12 19.21 -8.04
C ALA A 143 1.56 19.42 -8.55
N ALA A 144 2.39 20.17 -7.82
CA ALA A 144 3.78 20.42 -8.19
C ALA A 144 4.62 19.13 -8.15
N ILE A 145 4.44 18.31 -7.12
CA ILE A 145 5.10 17.00 -7.00
C ILE A 145 4.71 16.10 -8.17
N PHE A 146 3.42 16.07 -8.51
CA PHE A 146 2.95 15.31 -9.66
C PHE A 146 3.65 15.73 -10.95
N MET A 147 3.58 17.01 -11.31
CA MET A 147 4.16 17.53 -12.55
C MET A 147 5.68 17.38 -12.62
N GLN A 148 6.39 17.58 -11.51
CA GLN A 148 7.86 17.64 -11.52
C GLN A 148 8.52 16.27 -11.35
N LYS A 149 7.87 15.30 -10.69
CA LYS A 149 8.48 14.02 -10.32
C LYS A 149 7.73 12.80 -10.82
N ILE A 150 6.39 12.81 -10.72
CA ILE A 150 5.58 11.61 -10.96
C ILE A 150 5.24 11.48 -12.45
N GLU A 151 4.72 12.54 -13.06
CA GLU A 151 4.36 12.53 -14.49
C GLU A 151 5.56 12.20 -15.38
N PRO A 152 6.76 12.81 -15.22
CA PRO A 152 7.92 12.46 -16.02
C PRO A 152 8.30 10.97 -15.92
N LEU A 153 8.17 10.38 -14.73
CA LEU A 153 8.43 8.95 -14.51
C LEU A 153 7.44 8.09 -15.29
N PHE A 154 6.13 8.39 -15.19
CA PHE A 154 5.10 7.66 -15.91
C PHE A 154 5.24 7.77 -17.43
N ARG A 155 5.50 8.97 -17.95
CA ARG A 155 5.73 9.20 -19.38
C ARG A 155 6.97 8.45 -19.86
N THR A 156 8.03 8.42 -19.04
CA THR A 156 9.26 7.68 -19.34
C THR A 156 9.03 6.17 -19.39
N ALA A 157 8.16 5.64 -18.52
CA ALA A 157 7.72 4.24 -18.56
C ALA A 157 6.74 3.91 -19.71
N GLY A 158 6.37 4.90 -20.52
CA GLY A 158 5.43 4.74 -21.63
C GLY A 158 3.97 4.59 -21.19
N CYS A 159 3.61 5.00 -19.97
CA CYS A 159 2.24 4.95 -19.48
C CYS A 159 1.35 6.00 -20.15
N SER A 160 0.10 5.62 -20.42
CA SER A 160 -0.95 6.55 -20.86
C SER A 160 -1.67 7.11 -19.65
N LEU A 161 -1.81 8.43 -19.56
CA LEU A 161 -2.33 9.12 -18.38
C LEU A 161 -3.64 9.85 -18.71
N GLU A 162 -4.67 9.56 -17.92
CA GLU A 162 -5.82 10.45 -17.75
C GLU A 162 -5.73 11.08 -16.36
N VAL A 163 -5.73 12.40 -16.27
CA VAL A 163 -5.44 13.12 -15.01
C VAL A 163 -6.63 13.97 -14.62
N LEU A 164 -7.14 13.76 -13.40
CA LEU A 164 -8.16 14.59 -12.78
C LEU A 164 -7.58 15.32 -11.58
N TYR A 165 -7.60 16.65 -11.64
CA TYR A 165 -7.35 17.50 -10.47
C TYR A 165 -8.65 17.70 -9.70
N THR A 166 -8.68 17.23 -8.45
CA THR A 166 -9.83 17.38 -7.57
C THR A 166 -9.95 18.81 -7.06
N THR A 167 -11.20 19.27 -6.92
CA THR A 167 -11.56 20.65 -6.54
C THR A 167 -12.36 20.71 -5.25
N HIS A 168 -13.04 19.62 -4.88
CA HIS A 168 -13.86 19.52 -3.69
C HIS A 168 -14.00 18.05 -3.24
N ARG A 169 -14.42 17.85 -1.98
CA ARG A 169 -14.69 16.53 -1.40
C ARG A 169 -15.83 15.83 -2.16
N GLY A 170 -15.66 14.55 -2.44
CA GLY A 170 -16.64 13.72 -3.14
C GLY A 170 -16.48 13.67 -4.67
N GLN A 171 -15.71 14.60 -5.27
CA GLN A 171 -15.52 14.60 -6.72
C GLN A 171 -14.87 13.30 -7.22
N ALA A 172 -13.92 12.74 -6.45
CA ALA A 172 -13.24 11.52 -6.87
C ALA A 172 -14.19 10.31 -6.81
N ARG A 173 -15.09 10.27 -5.81
CA ARG A 173 -16.15 9.27 -5.71
C ARG A 173 -17.08 9.32 -6.93
N ASP A 174 -17.54 10.50 -7.31
CA ASP A 174 -18.50 10.66 -8.42
C ASP A 174 -17.91 10.26 -9.77
N VAL A 175 -16.61 10.52 -9.98
CA VAL A 175 -15.89 10.06 -11.18
C VAL A 175 -15.61 8.56 -11.11
N ALA A 176 -15.17 8.05 -9.96
CA ALA A 176 -14.90 6.62 -9.76
C ALA A 176 -16.18 5.76 -9.97
N ARG A 177 -17.37 6.29 -9.65
CA ARG A 177 -18.67 5.64 -9.93
C ARG A 177 -18.92 5.39 -11.42
N LYS A 178 -18.24 6.11 -12.31
CA LYS A 178 -18.42 6.03 -13.77
C LYS A 178 -17.13 5.62 -14.50
N LEU A 179 -16.14 5.15 -13.76
CA LEU A 179 -14.82 4.88 -14.30
C LEU A 179 -14.85 3.70 -15.28
N SER A 180 -14.17 3.85 -16.42
CA SER A 180 -13.98 2.74 -17.36
C SER A 180 -13.20 1.60 -16.70
N LEU A 181 -13.63 0.36 -16.92
CA LEU A 181 -12.93 -0.83 -16.44
C LEU A 181 -11.67 -1.17 -17.26
N GLU A 182 -11.34 -0.38 -18.28
CA GLU A 182 -10.16 -0.57 -19.13
C GLU A 182 -8.86 0.01 -18.56
N PHE A 183 -8.93 0.76 -17.45
CA PHE A 183 -7.73 1.25 -16.79
C PHE A 183 -6.98 0.12 -16.12
N ASP A 184 -5.65 0.13 -16.26
CA ASP A 184 -4.78 -0.89 -15.65
C ASP A 184 -4.56 -0.61 -14.16
N ALA A 185 -4.68 0.65 -13.73
CA ALA A 185 -4.62 1.05 -12.33
C ALA A 185 -5.22 2.45 -12.11
N VAL A 186 -5.67 2.70 -10.87
CA VAL A 186 -6.03 4.04 -10.39
C VAL A 186 -4.97 4.54 -9.43
N ILE A 187 -4.44 5.73 -9.70
CA ILE A 187 -3.36 6.34 -8.92
C ILE A 187 -3.91 7.51 -8.13
N THR A 188 -3.63 7.56 -6.84
CA THR A 188 -3.99 8.71 -5.98
C THR A 188 -2.76 9.51 -5.62
N VAL A 189 -2.76 10.80 -5.93
CA VAL A 189 -1.74 11.76 -5.48
C VAL A 189 -2.38 12.60 -4.39
N SER A 190 -2.48 12.01 -3.19
CA SER A 190 -3.08 12.62 -2.00
C SER A 190 -2.69 11.83 -0.74
N GLY A 191 -3.54 11.84 0.29
CA GLY A 191 -3.52 10.91 1.41
C GLY A 191 -4.66 9.89 1.33
N ASP A 192 -4.88 9.18 2.43
CA ASP A 192 -5.82 8.05 2.53
C ASP A 192 -7.29 8.42 2.22
N GLY A 193 -7.73 9.65 2.51
CA GLY A 193 -9.11 10.10 2.25
C GLY A 193 -9.52 10.04 0.77
N LEU A 194 -8.58 10.27 -0.16
CA LEU A 194 -8.89 10.17 -1.60
C LEU A 194 -9.09 8.72 -2.04
N ILE A 195 -8.39 7.78 -1.38
CA ILE A 195 -8.55 6.34 -1.58
C ILE A 195 -9.93 5.91 -1.08
N HIS A 196 -10.33 6.42 0.09
CA HIS A 196 -11.67 6.20 0.64
C HIS A 196 -12.77 6.66 -0.33
N GLU A 197 -12.64 7.85 -0.93
CA GLU A 197 -13.60 8.32 -1.94
C GLU A 197 -13.69 7.40 -3.16
N ILE A 198 -12.54 6.97 -3.71
CA ILE A 198 -12.48 6.12 -4.90
C ILE A 198 -13.10 4.75 -4.65
N LEU A 199 -12.75 4.09 -3.54
CA LEU A 199 -13.31 2.77 -3.21
C LEU A 199 -14.81 2.83 -2.95
N ASN A 200 -15.31 3.93 -2.37
CA ASN A 200 -16.74 4.14 -2.23
C ASN A 200 -17.41 4.40 -3.59
N GLY A 201 -16.73 5.09 -4.52
CA GLY A 201 -17.19 5.25 -5.90
C GLY A 201 -17.27 3.92 -6.65
N PHE A 202 -16.28 3.04 -6.47
CA PHE A 202 -16.32 1.67 -7.00
C PHE A 202 -17.51 0.88 -6.46
N SER A 203 -17.85 1.05 -5.18
CA SER A 203 -19.00 0.37 -4.56
C SER A 203 -20.34 0.79 -5.17
N GLU A 204 -20.40 1.99 -5.75
CA GLU A 204 -21.58 2.56 -6.42
C GLU A 204 -21.53 2.43 -7.94
N HIS A 205 -20.47 1.83 -8.49
CA HIS A 205 -20.29 1.64 -9.93
C HIS A 205 -21.39 0.73 -10.50
N ALA A 206 -21.67 0.83 -11.80
CA ALA A 206 -22.66 -0.04 -12.47
C ALA A 206 -22.26 -1.53 -12.42
N ASN A 207 -20.95 -1.80 -12.33
CA ASN A 207 -20.36 -3.11 -12.05
C ASN A 207 -19.34 -2.95 -10.92
N PRO A 208 -19.75 -3.07 -9.64
CA PRO A 208 -18.86 -2.86 -8.50
C PRO A 208 -17.72 -3.86 -8.44
N ARG A 209 -17.99 -5.15 -8.67
CA ARG A 209 -16.97 -6.21 -8.60
C ARG A 209 -15.88 -5.98 -9.62
N GLY A 210 -16.24 -5.64 -10.86
CA GLY A 210 -15.29 -5.26 -11.90
C GLY A 210 -14.47 -4.03 -11.50
N ALA A 211 -15.10 -2.99 -10.95
CA ALA A 211 -14.38 -1.79 -10.50
C ALA A 211 -13.36 -2.10 -9.41
N PHE A 212 -13.68 -2.97 -8.44
CA PHE A 212 -12.73 -3.36 -7.39
C PHE A 212 -11.54 -4.19 -7.88
N THR A 213 -11.62 -4.82 -9.06
CA THR A 213 -10.46 -5.50 -9.66
C THR A 213 -9.41 -4.52 -10.19
N ILE A 214 -9.77 -3.25 -10.42
CA ILE A 214 -8.81 -2.22 -10.84
C ILE A 214 -7.93 -1.88 -9.64
N PRO A 215 -6.61 -2.12 -9.70
CA PRO A 215 -5.76 -1.93 -8.54
C PRO A 215 -5.56 -0.44 -8.26
N VAL A 216 -5.67 -0.06 -6.98
CA VAL A 216 -5.36 1.31 -6.52
C VAL A 216 -3.92 1.39 -6.03
N ALA A 217 -3.20 2.46 -6.40
CA ALA A 217 -1.84 2.73 -5.95
C ALA A 217 -1.73 4.15 -5.35
N PRO A 218 -1.39 4.28 -4.06
CA PRO A 218 -1.22 5.59 -3.43
C PRO A 218 0.15 6.19 -3.72
N ILE A 219 0.18 7.50 -3.96
CA ILE A 219 1.37 8.33 -3.96
C ILE A 219 1.27 9.34 -2.81
N PRO A 220 2.14 9.22 -1.78
CA PRO A 220 1.97 9.86 -0.49
C PRO A 220 2.27 11.36 -0.57
N THR A 221 1.24 12.18 -0.76
CA THR A 221 1.36 13.65 -0.75
C THR A 221 0.43 14.31 0.27
N GLY A 222 -0.41 13.51 0.94
CA GLY A 222 -1.30 13.95 2.01
C GLY A 222 -0.64 13.94 3.39
N SER A 223 -1.43 14.27 4.41
CA SER A 223 -1.02 14.22 5.82
C SER A 223 -1.13 12.81 6.41
N GLY A 224 -2.09 11.99 5.96
CA GLY A 224 -2.22 10.58 6.32
C GLY A 224 -1.86 9.69 5.13
N ASN A 225 -0.81 8.89 5.28
CA ASN A 225 -0.27 8.02 4.22
C ASN A 225 -0.11 6.57 4.70
N GLY A 226 -1.05 6.12 5.54
CA GLY A 226 -1.00 4.81 6.19
C GLY A 226 -0.94 3.66 5.18
N LEU A 227 -1.71 3.74 4.09
CA LEU A 227 -1.67 2.69 3.08
C LEU A 227 -0.32 2.63 2.36
N SER A 228 0.26 3.79 2.02
CA SER A 228 1.57 3.87 1.36
C SER A 228 2.67 3.24 2.22
N LEU A 229 2.66 3.49 3.54
CA LEU A 229 3.58 2.86 4.49
C LEU A 229 3.42 1.34 4.54
N ASN A 230 2.19 0.83 4.50
CA ASN A 230 1.96 -0.62 4.52
C ASN A 230 2.41 -1.30 3.22
N LEU A 231 2.23 -0.64 2.08
CA LEU A 231 2.58 -1.19 0.76
C LEU A 231 4.08 -1.11 0.47
N LEU A 232 4.76 -0.02 0.86
CA LEU A 232 6.16 0.24 0.51
C LEU A 232 7.13 0.03 1.68
N GLY A 233 6.64 0.00 2.92
CA GLY A 233 7.45 -0.10 4.14
C GLY A 233 7.88 1.27 4.68
N PHE A 234 8.48 1.30 5.88
CA PHE A 234 8.86 2.54 6.55
C PHE A 234 9.93 3.36 5.81
N ASP A 235 10.86 2.68 5.13
CA ASP A 235 11.95 3.35 4.42
C ASP A 235 11.49 4.10 3.17
N ASP A 236 10.47 3.58 2.48
CA ASP A 236 10.04 4.04 1.15
C ASP A 236 8.59 4.58 1.14
N GLY A 237 7.84 4.40 2.23
CA GLY A 237 6.40 4.73 2.33
C GLY A 237 6.05 6.20 2.22
N PHE A 238 7.02 7.11 2.37
CA PHE A 238 6.86 8.54 2.12
C PHE A 238 7.57 9.01 0.84
N ASP A 239 8.23 8.10 0.11
CA ASP A 239 8.95 8.43 -1.11
C ASP A 239 8.02 8.35 -2.32
N VAL A 240 7.64 9.53 -2.83
CA VAL A 240 6.74 9.67 -3.99
C VAL A 240 7.28 9.02 -5.27
N VAL A 241 8.60 8.90 -5.44
CA VAL A 241 9.22 8.28 -6.61
C VAL A 241 9.20 6.74 -6.46
N ALA A 242 9.40 6.23 -5.24
CA ALA A 242 9.20 4.80 -4.96
C ALA A 242 7.73 4.38 -5.16
N ALA A 243 6.80 5.22 -4.70
CA ALA A 243 5.37 5.02 -4.92
C ALA A 243 4.98 5.05 -6.41
N ALA A 244 5.54 5.99 -7.17
CA ALA A 244 5.35 6.04 -8.62
C ALA A 244 5.97 4.81 -9.33
N LEU A 245 7.13 4.33 -8.88
CA LEU A 245 7.70 3.08 -9.38
C LEU A 245 6.76 1.90 -9.11
N ASN A 246 6.13 1.83 -7.93
CA ASN A 246 5.11 0.83 -7.62
C ASN A 246 3.86 0.94 -8.50
N ALA A 247 3.43 2.15 -8.86
CA ALA A 247 2.33 2.31 -9.82
C ALA A 247 2.64 1.72 -11.21
N VAL A 248 3.91 1.80 -11.64
CA VAL A 248 4.35 1.24 -12.93
C VAL A 248 4.64 -0.27 -12.83
N LYS A 249 5.37 -0.69 -11.79
CA LYS A 249 5.99 -2.02 -11.68
C LYS A 249 5.38 -2.91 -10.59
N GLY A 250 4.42 -2.40 -9.83
CA GLY A 250 3.77 -3.13 -8.76
C GLY A 250 2.93 -4.28 -9.26
N LYS A 251 2.89 -5.35 -8.47
CA LYS A 251 2.04 -6.52 -8.67
C LYS A 251 0.67 -6.27 -8.05
N THR A 252 -0.36 -6.84 -8.65
CA THR A 252 -1.72 -6.81 -8.11
C THR A 252 -1.77 -7.63 -6.82
N MET A 253 -2.40 -7.06 -5.81
CA MET A 253 -2.56 -7.66 -4.49
C MET A 253 -4.03 -7.54 -4.10
N ASN A 254 -4.71 -8.68 -3.98
CA ASN A 254 -6.07 -8.71 -3.49
C ASN A 254 -6.10 -8.41 -1.99
N VAL A 255 -7.09 -7.65 -1.58
CA VAL A 255 -7.19 -7.09 -0.25
C VAL A 255 -8.61 -7.19 0.28
N ASP A 256 -8.71 -7.67 1.52
CA ASP A 256 -9.96 -7.60 2.27
C ASP A 256 -10.45 -6.16 2.41
N LEU A 257 -11.75 -5.94 2.24
CA LEU A 257 -12.39 -4.65 2.47
C LEU A 257 -13.51 -4.82 3.51
N PHE A 258 -13.83 -3.74 4.20
CA PHE A 258 -14.87 -3.70 5.20
C PHE A 258 -16.15 -3.09 4.61
N SER A 259 -17.27 -3.78 4.74
CA SER A 259 -18.58 -3.14 4.60
C SER A 259 -18.98 -2.55 5.93
N PHE A 260 -18.94 -1.23 6.00
CA PHE A 260 -19.43 -0.47 7.14
C PHE A 260 -20.87 -0.05 6.89
N THR A 261 -21.77 -0.33 7.82
CA THR A 261 -23.20 -0.07 7.68
C THR A 261 -23.73 0.73 8.86
N GLN A 262 -24.36 1.88 8.58
CA GLN A 262 -25.10 2.72 9.54
C GLN A 262 -26.54 2.90 9.04
N GLY A 263 -27.50 2.36 9.80
CA GLY A 263 -28.90 2.30 9.38
C GLY A 263 -29.05 1.60 8.02
N LYS A 264 -29.49 2.35 6.99
CA LYS A 264 -29.66 1.84 5.61
C LYS A 264 -28.46 2.13 4.70
N LYS A 265 -27.45 2.85 5.18
CA LYS A 265 -26.30 3.27 4.37
C LYS A 265 -25.17 2.27 4.55
N ARG A 266 -24.66 1.73 3.44
CA ARG A 266 -23.46 0.91 3.38
C ARG A 266 -22.35 1.72 2.71
N CYS A 267 -21.18 1.79 3.35
CA CYS A 267 -19.96 2.34 2.77
C CYS A 267 -18.84 1.31 2.87
N ILE A 268 -17.80 1.53 2.07
CA ILE A 268 -16.61 0.70 2.07
C ILE A 268 -15.52 1.39 2.87
N SER A 269 -14.86 0.61 3.73
CA SER A 269 -13.67 1.02 4.43
C SER A 269 -12.52 0.05 4.14
N PHE A 270 -11.30 0.55 4.07
CA PHE A 270 -10.16 -0.23 3.59
C PHE A 270 -9.02 -0.38 4.60
N MET A 271 -8.99 0.46 5.63
CA MET A 271 -7.92 0.51 6.61
C MET A 271 -8.43 0.40 8.04
N SER A 272 -9.22 1.34 8.54
CA SER A 272 -9.50 1.39 9.99
C SER A 272 -10.83 2.02 10.39
N GLN A 273 -11.32 1.63 11.55
CA GLN A 273 -12.46 2.22 12.24
C GLN A 273 -12.07 2.42 13.70
N ALA A 274 -12.12 3.67 14.17
CA ALA A 274 -11.68 4.05 15.50
C ALA A 274 -12.80 4.77 16.26
N LEU A 275 -12.89 4.48 17.56
CA LEU A 275 -13.81 5.12 18.52
C LEU A 275 -13.08 5.51 19.80
N GLY A 276 -13.66 6.44 20.55
CA GLY A 276 -13.11 6.87 21.84
C GLY A 276 -11.78 7.60 21.66
N LEU A 277 -10.81 7.30 22.54
CA LEU A 277 -9.53 8.01 22.58
C LEU A 277 -8.86 8.14 21.19
N MET A 278 -8.83 7.08 20.39
CA MET A 278 -8.18 7.11 19.07
C MET A 278 -8.89 8.05 18.08
N ALA A 279 -10.23 8.04 18.06
CA ALA A 279 -11.00 8.94 17.21
C ALA A 279 -10.93 10.39 17.70
N ASP A 280 -10.89 10.61 19.02
CA ASP A 280 -10.73 11.93 19.60
C ASP A 280 -9.34 12.52 19.28
N LEU A 281 -8.29 11.70 19.22
CA LEU A 281 -6.97 12.14 18.80
C LEU A 281 -6.93 12.47 17.30
N ASP A 282 -7.58 11.66 16.46
CA ASP A 282 -7.53 11.89 15.01
C ASP A 282 -8.43 13.05 14.57
N ILE A 283 -9.72 12.98 14.87
CA ILE A 283 -10.72 14.00 14.49
C ILE A 283 -10.65 15.22 15.42
N GLY A 284 -10.47 15.01 16.72
CA GLY A 284 -10.46 16.11 17.68
C GLY A 284 -9.25 17.03 17.54
N THR A 285 -8.14 16.57 16.94
CA THR A 285 -6.96 17.41 16.66
C THR A 285 -6.89 17.92 15.22
N GLU A 286 -7.95 17.75 14.43
CA GLU A 286 -7.99 18.17 13.02
C GLU A 286 -7.73 19.68 12.85
N HIS A 287 -8.23 20.51 13.78
CA HIS A 287 -7.99 21.95 13.83
C HIS A 287 -6.51 22.31 14.09
N LEU A 288 -5.69 21.34 14.49
CA LEU A 288 -4.25 21.47 14.73
C LEU A 288 -3.40 20.88 13.59
N ARG A 289 -3.98 20.63 12.42
CA ARG A 289 -3.25 20.10 11.24
C ARG A 289 -1.96 20.86 10.88
N TRP A 290 -1.89 22.15 11.22
CA TRP A 290 -0.68 22.97 11.04
C TRP A 290 0.54 22.44 11.82
N MET A 291 0.34 21.63 12.88
CA MET A 291 1.41 21.04 13.69
C MET A 291 1.99 19.74 13.10
N GLY A 292 1.43 19.22 11.99
CA GLY A 292 1.81 17.91 11.47
C GLY A 292 1.59 16.79 12.49
N ASP A 293 2.46 15.79 12.51
CA ASP A 293 2.32 14.60 13.37
C ASP A 293 2.40 14.92 14.88
N SER A 294 3.04 16.02 15.25
CA SER A 294 3.10 16.50 16.64
C SER A 294 1.71 16.83 17.19
N ARG A 295 0.68 17.01 16.34
CA ARG A 295 -0.72 17.22 16.77
C ARG A 295 -1.26 16.07 17.60
N PHE A 296 -0.87 14.83 17.28
CA PHE A 296 -1.35 13.64 17.98
C PHE A 296 -0.77 13.57 19.39
N ILE A 297 0.54 13.80 19.51
CA ILE A 297 1.24 13.88 20.79
C ILE A 297 0.70 15.04 21.63
N TYR A 298 0.47 16.19 21.00
CA TYR A 298 -0.15 17.33 21.68
C TYR A 298 -1.58 17.04 22.12
N GLY A 299 -2.41 16.41 21.29
CA GLY A 299 -3.76 16.01 21.65
C GLY A 299 -3.76 15.04 22.83
N TYR A 300 -2.80 14.12 22.83
CA TYR A 300 -2.57 13.17 23.90
C TYR A 300 -2.11 13.85 25.21
N LEU A 301 -1.27 14.89 25.15
CA LEU A 301 -0.69 15.57 26.32
C LEU A 301 -1.52 16.76 26.86
N ARG A 302 -2.14 17.56 25.98
CA ARG A 302 -2.78 18.85 26.31
C ARG A 302 -4.31 18.82 26.23
N GLY A 303 -4.90 17.80 25.61
CA GLY A 303 -6.35 17.70 25.47
C GLY A 303 -7.05 17.44 26.80
N HIS A 304 -8.16 18.14 27.05
CA HIS A 304 -9.16 17.83 28.08
C HIS A 304 -9.89 16.48 27.81
N MET A 305 -9.14 15.42 27.47
CA MET A 305 -9.61 14.10 27.01
C MET A 305 -8.63 12.98 27.48
N PRO A 306 -9.01 11.68 27.45
CA PRO A 306 -9.06 10.70 28.55
C PRO A 306 -7.81 10.37 29.41
N VAL A 307 -6.61 10.88 29.14
CA VAL A 307 -5.41 10.54 29.94
C VAL A 307 -5.46 11.16 31.35
N ILE A 308 -6.20 12.27 31.48
CA ILE A 308 -6.41 12.97 32.75
C ILE A 308 -7.74 12.57 33.41
N THR A 309 -8.77 12.25 32.62
CA THR A 309 -10.16 11.99 33.09
C THR A 309 -10.61 10.53 33.01
N PHE A 310 -9.91 9.64 32.31
CA PHE A 310 -10.30 8.24 32.07
C PHE A 310 -11.78 8.11 31.70
N LYS A 311 -12.28 8.97 30.79
CA LYS A 311 -13.69 8.88 30.40
C LYS A 311 -13.89 7.59 29.58
N PRO A 312 -14.76 6.66 30.02
CA PRO A 312 -15.09 5.49 29.22
C PRO A 312 -15.76 5.91 27.92
N CYS A 313 -15.45 5.19 26.84
CA CYS A 313 -16.24 5.18 25.63
C CYS A 313 -17.49 4.32 25.90
N PRO A 314 -18.68 4.94 25.95
CA PRO A 314 -19.91 4.27 26.39
C PRO A 314 -20.50 3.53 25.18
N VAL A 315 -19.93 2.38 24.86
CA VAL A 315 -20.35 1.55 23.72
C VAL A 315 -20.54 0.11 24.15
N GLN A 316 -21.54 -0.54 23.56
CA GLN A 316 -21.68 -1.98 23.61
C GLN A 316 -21.09 -2.57 22.33
N LEU A 317 -20.16 -3.50 22.48
CA LEU A 317 -19.46 -4.14 21.37
C LEU A 317 -19.84 -5.62 21.30
N SER A 318 -20.23 -6.09 20.12
CA SER A 318 -20.43 -7.51 19.85
C SER A 318 -19.62 -7.89 18.60
N TYR A 319 -19.00 -9.06 18.57
CA TYR A 319 -18.21 -9.51 17.42
C TYR A 319 -18.29 -11.00 17.18
N LYS A 320 -18.14 -11.39 15.92
CA LYS A 320 -18.08 -12.78 15.45
C LYS A 320 -16.62 -13.22 15.40
N LEU A 321 -16.20 -13.97 16.42
CA LEU A 321 -14.80 -14.37 16.61
C LEU A 321 -14.32 -15.28 15.46
N ALA A 322 -13.15 -14.96 14.92
CA ALA A 322 -12.42 -15.82 13.99
C ALA A 322 -11.22 -16.47 14.69
N GLU A 323 -10.46 -15.70 15.47
CA GLU A 323 -9.34 -16.18 16.28
C GLU A 323 -9.03 -15.17 17.40
N SER A 324 -8.67 -15.66 18.59
CA SER A 324 -8.29 -14.84 19.76
C SER A 324 -6.86 -15.12 20.24
N ASP A 325 -6.25 -16.20 19.78
CA ASP A 325 -4.88 -16.57 20.12
C ASP A 325 -3.88 -15.74 19.33
N LYS A 326 -3.09 -14.92 20.04
CA LYS A 326 -2.15 -13.97 19.44
C LYS A 326 -1.04 -14.68 18.66
N ASP A 327 -0.59 -15.83 19.12
CA ASP A 327 0.51 -16.58 18.53
C ASP A 327 0.02 -17.26 17.23
N LYS A 328 -1.17 -17.88 17.26
CA LYS A 328 -1.80 -18.40 16.03
C LYS A 328 -2.07 -17.32 15.00
N MET A 329 -2.55 -16.15 15.43
CA MET A 329 -2.77 -15.01 14.54
C MET A 329 -1.47 -14.56 13.86
N ALA A 330 -0.35 -14.58 14.59
CA ALA A 330 0.97 -14.24 14.06
C ALA A 330 1.49 -15.29 13.08
N GLU A 331 1.35 -16.57 13.42
CA GLU A 331 1.77 -17.68 12.55
C GLU A 331 0.99 -17.68 11.22
N ILE A 332 -0.34 -17.49 11.28
CA ILE A 332 -1.19 -17.34 10.08
C ILE A 332 -0.81 -16.09 9.29
N ALA A 333 -0.38 -15.01 9.94
CA ALA A 333 0.10 -13.82 9.26
C ALA A 333 1.37 -14.11 8.47
N HIS A 334 2.34 -14.73 9.13
CA HIS A 334 3.65 -15.07 8.59
C HIS A 334 3.55 -16.12 7.47
N SER A 335 2.75 -17.18 7.64
CA SER A 335 2.58 -18.22 6.62
C SER A 335 1.96 -17.67 5.34
N SER A 336 0.87 -16.90 5.44
CA SER A 336 0.25 -16.30 4.25
C SER A 336 1.19 -15.36 3.49
N GLN A 337 2.09 -14.67 4.20
CA GLN A 337 3.06 -13.77 3.57
C GLN A 337 4.16 -14.56 2.83
N ASN A 338 4.58 -15.70 3.38
CA ASN A 338 5.52 -16.60 2.71
C ASN A 338 4.88 -17.31 1.51
N ASP A 339 3.62 -17.72 1.61
CA ASP A 339 2.87 -18.31 0.49
C ASP A 339 2.70 -17.30 -0.65
N ALA A 340 2.41 -16.03 -0.32
CA ALA A 340 2.35 -14.94 -1.29
C ALA A 340 3.71 -14.63 -1.94
N GLN A 341 4.83 -14.96 -1.29
CA GLN A 341 6.18 -14.88 -1.89
C GLN A 341 6.50 -16.10 -2.76
N ALA A 342 5.99 -17.27 -2.40
CA ALA A 342 6.29 -18.53 -3.07
C ALA A 342 5.46 -18.77 -4.35
N MET A 343 4.26 -18.20 -4.45
CA MET A 343 3.40 -18.36 -5.63
C MET A 343 3.36 -17.09 -6.50
N PRO A 344 3.57 -17.20 -7.84
CA PRO A 344 3.19 -16.14 -8.77
C PRO A 344 1.67 -15.95 -8.70
N ALA A 345 1.22 -14.69 -8.76
CA ALA A 345 -0.19 -14.30 -8.63
C ALA A 345 -1.13 -15.25 -9.40
N SER A 346 -1.79 -16.15 -8.67
CA SER A 346 -2.81 -17.01 -9.23
C SER A 346 -4.13 -16.27 -9.26
N SER A 347 -4.83 -16.44 -10.39
CA SER A 347 -6.22 -16.04 -10.59
C SER A 347 -7.10 -16.56 -9.44
N PRO A 348 -8.17 -15.83 -9.08
CA PRO A 348 -9.02 -16.18 -7.93
C PRO A 348 -9.50 -17.63 -8.04
N SER A 349 -9.41 -18.36 -6.92
CA SER A 349 -10.08 -19.63 -6.75
C SER A 349 -11.56 -19.44 -7.03
N SER A 350 -12.03 -20.11 -8.08
CA SER A 350 -13.43 -20.18 -8.47
C SER A 350 -14.22 -20.94 -7.40
N GLU A 351 -14.74 -20.25 -6.39
CA GLU A 351 -15.94 -20.72 -5.73
C GLU A 351 -17.13 -20.37 -6.62
N SER A 352 -17.67 -21.42 -7.22
CA SER A 352 -18.87 -21.42 -8.03
C SER A 352 -20.10 -21.11 -7.16
N GLU A 353 -20.57 -19.87 -7.20
CA GLU A 353 -21.99 -19.58 -7.03
C GLU A 353 -22.46 -18.64 -8.14
N GLY A 354 -23.29 -19.18 -9.02
CA GLY A 354 -23.92 -18.42 -10.09
C GLY A 354 -24.89 -17.36 -9.56
N LYS A 355 -24.98 -16.26 -10.31
CA LYS A 355 -25.98 -15.16 -10.25
C LYS A 355 -25.72 -14.02 -9.24
N MET A 356 -24.86 -13.08 -9.65
CA MET A 356 -25.12 -11.64 -9.82
C MET A 356 -23.74 -10.96 -9.95
N VAL A 357 -23.27 -10.78 -11.18
CA VAL A 357 -21.96 -10.16 -11.47
C VAL A 357 -21.97 -8.66 -11.17
N ASP A 358 -23.17 -8.06 -11.07
CA ASP A 358 -23.38 -6.61 -11.08
C ASP A 358 -23.59 -5.97 -9.70
N ALA A 359 -23.36 -6.70 -8.60
CA ALA A 359 -23.61 -6.17 -7.25
C ALA A 359 -22.49 -6.47 -6.24
N LEU A 360 -22.40 -5.63 -5.21
CA LEU A 360 -21.59 -5.89 -4.02
C LEU A 360 -21.97 -7.25 -3.41
N PRO A 361 -21.02 -7.97 -2.80
CA PRO A 361 -21.35 -9.17 -2.03
C PRO A 361 -22.46 -8.86 -1.00
N PRO A 362 -23.50 -9.69 -0.89
CA PRO A 362 -24.53 -9.50 0.12
C PRO A 362 -23.90 -9.58 1.52
N LEU A 363 -24.48 -8.85 2.48
CA LEU A 363 -24.06 -8.94 3.88
C LEU A 363 -24.50 -10.29 4.43
N LYS A 364 -23.55 -11.07 4.96
CA LYS A 364 -23.81 -12.38 5.56
C LYS A 364 -24.49 -12.24 6.92
N TYR A 365 -24.10 -11.24 7.70
CA TYR A 365 -24.60 -11.07 9.06
C TYR A 365 -25.62 -9.94 9.09
N LEU A 366 -26.91 -10.27 9.20
CA LEU A 366 -27.97 -9.26 9.26
C LEU A 366 -28.10 -8.70 10.68
N PRO A 367 -28.56 -7.46 10.90
CA PRO A 367 -28.61 -6.83 12.22
C PRO A 367 -29.33 -7.63 13.33
N ASN A 368 -30.26 -8.52 12.96
CA ASN A 368 -31.03 -9.35 13.88
C ASN A 368 -30.41 -10.75 14.12
N ASP A 369 -29.26 -11.05 13.51
CA ASP A 369 -28.53 -12.31 13.72
C ASP A 369 -27.66 -12.18 14.98
N ASP A 370 -28.06 -12.83 16.07
CA ASP A 370 -27.31 -12.88 17.33
C ASP A 370 -26.59 -14.23 17.54
N GLU A 371 -26.68 -15.17 16.59
CA GLU A 371 -26.12 -16.51 16.75
C GLU A 371 -24.59 -16.51 16.59
N GLY A 372 -23.89 -17.01 17.62
CA GLY A 372 -22.43 -17.10 17.63
C GLY A 372 -21.71 -15.75 17.76
N TRP A 373 -22.39 -14.72 18.24
CA TRP A 373 -21.81 -13.42 18.56
C TRP A 373 -21.31 -13.38 20.01
N THR A 374 -20.11 -12.84 20.21
CA THR A 374 -19.54 -12.58 21.54
C THR A 374 -19.75 -11.12 21.89
N SER A 375 -20.43 -10.85 23.00
CA SER A 375 -20.59 -9.49 23.54
C SER A 375 -19.49 -9.14 24.53
N PHE A 376 -19.06 -7.88 24.48
CA PHE A 376 -18.11 -7.28 25.39
C PHE A 376 -18.81 -6.16 26.15
N ASP A 377 -19.19 -6.47 27.39
CA ASP A 377 -20.05 -5.60 28.22
C ASP A 377 -19.25 -4.78 29.26
N LYS A 378 -17.92 -4.71 29.12
CA LYS A 378 -17.06 -3.91 30.01
C LYS A 378 -16.86 -2.51 29.45
N PRO A 379 -16.65 -1.50 30.31
CA PRO A 379 -16.24 -0.17 29.87
C PRO A 379 -14.93 -0.24 29.05
N VAL A 380 -14.88 0.45 27.92
CA VAL A 380 -13.71 0.50 27.03
C VAL A 380 -13.21 1.94 26.92
N LEU A 381 -11.89 2.15 26.83
CA LEU A 381 -11.31 3.47 26.60
C LEU A 381 -11.35 3.85 25.11
N TYR A 382 -11.06 2.88 24.26
CA TYR A 382 -11.20 2.98 22.82
C TYR A 382 -11.45 1.61 22.21
N VAL A 383 -12.07 1.62 21.04
CA VAL A 383 -12.15 0.46 20.15
C VAL A 383 -11.47 0.86 18.85
N TYR A 384 -10.54 0.04 18.40
CA TYR A 384 -9.89 0.20 17.11
C TYR A 384 -10.04 -1.10 16.34
N ALA A 385 -10.69 -1.05 15.19
CA ALA A 385 -10.65 -2.12 14.21
C ALA A 385 -9.79 -1.64 13.05
N GLY A 386 -8.83 -2.43 12.60
CA GLY A 386 -8.05 -2.01 11.44
C GLY A 386 -7.26 -3.11 10.79
N LYS A 387 -6.83 -2.84 9.56
CA LYS A 387 -6.12 -3.73 8.65
C LYS A 387 -4.78 -3.10 8.25
N GLY A 388 -3.72 -3.89 8.32
CA GLY A 388 -2.36 -3.54 7.91
C GLY A 388 -1.46 -4.79 7.89
N PRO A 389 -0.11 -4.64 7.95
CA PRO A 389 0.80 -5.76 8.24
C PRO A 389 0.42 -6.46 9.55
N TYR A 390 -0.20 -5.70 10.45
CA TYR A 390 -1.05 -6.18 11.53
C TYR A 390 -2.44 -6.50 10.92
N LYS A 391 -2.70 -7.77 10.58
CA LYS A 391 -4.00 -8.25 10.03
C LYS A 391 -5.19 -7.80 10.91
N ILE A 392 -6.42 -7.84 10.39
CA ILE A 392 -7.66 -7.32 11.03
C ILE A 392 -7.69 -7.57 12.55
N PHE A 393 -7.36 -6.54 13.33
CA PHE A 393 -7.39 -6.60 14.78
C PHE A 393 -8.47 -5.67 15.29
N LEU A 394 -9.37 -6.23 16.08
CA LEU A 394 -10.15 -5.48 17.05
C LEU A 394 -9.28 -5.34 18.30
N THR A 395 -8.73 -4.15 18.51
CA THR A 395 -8.01 -3.77 19.72
C THR A 395 -8.99 -3.06 20.65
N ILE A 396 -9.21 -3.66 21.81
CA ILE A 396 -10.06 -3.10 22.87
C ILE A 396 -9.17 -2.78 24.07
N LEU A 397 -9.13 -1.53 24.49
CA LEU A 397 -8.39 -1.12 25.69
C LEU A 397 -9.35 -0.93 26.88
N ASP A 398 -9.06 -1.62 27.98
CA ASP A 398 -9.77 -1.50 29.26
C ASP A 398 -9.31 -0.27 30.08
N LEU A 399 -10.20 0.29 30.91
CA LEU A 399 -10.03 1.54 31.67
C LEU A 399 -9.12 1.45 32.90
N GLN A 400 -8.65 0.26 33.28
CA GLN A 400 -7.81 0.10 34.49
C GLN A 400 -6.33 0.52 34.30
N SER A 401 -6.01 1.30 33.26
CA SER A 401 -4.64 1.64 32.82
C SER A 401 -4.01 2.83 33.59
N THR A 402 -2.67 2.89 33.72
CA THR A 402 -1.96 4.09 34.27
C THR A 402 -1.25 4.92 33.19
N ARG A 403 -0.83 6.14 33.55
CA ARG A 403 -0.24 7.14 32.64
C ARG A 403 1.14 6.78 32.09
N GLY A 404 1.98 6.11 32.87
CA GLY A 404 3.36 5.77 32.46
C GLY A 404 3.40 4.70 31.38
N ASP A 405 2.50 3.73 31.47
CA ASP A 405 2.44 2.59 30.56
C ASP A 405 1.74 2.92 29.24
N MET A 406 0.81 3.87 29.27
CA MET A 406 0.16 4.39 28.06
C MET A 406 1.19 5.16 27.20
N ILE A 407 2.14 5.85 27.84
CA ILE A 407 3.34 6.42 27.17
C ILE A 407 4.29 5.29 26.71
N ALA A 408 4.52 4.25 27.52
CA ALA A 408 5.36 3.12 27.12
C ALA A 408 4.79 2.34 25.93
N SER A 409 3.46 2.27 25.76
CA SER A 409 2.79 1.66 24.61
C SER A 409 2.96 2.46 23.30
N MET A 410 3.40 3.72 23.39
CA MET A 410 3.75 4.54 22.23
C MET A 410 5.19 4.24 21.75
N ASP A 411 6.06 3.77 22.64
CA ASP A 411 7.40 3.32 22.29
C ASP A 411 7.33 1.92 21.66
N GLY A 412 7.97 1.73 20.50
CA GLY A 412 7.88 0.47 19.76
C GLY A 412 6.55 0.23 19.02
N ALA A 413 5.61 1.19 19.02
CA ALA A 413 4.34 1.09 18.31
C ALA A 413 4.50 0.93 16.77
N PRO A 414 5.44 1.62 16.09
CA PRO A 414 5.73 1.40 14.67
C PRO A 414 6.19 -0.03 14.37
N GLU A 415 6.89 -0.68 15.32
CA GLU A 415 7.38 -2.06 15.23
C GLU A 415 6.37 -3.09 15.76
N GLY A 416 5.21 -2.63 16.25
CA GLY A 416 4.11 -3.47 16.74
C GLY A 416 4.38 -4.11 18.09
N ALA A 417 5.30 -3.56 18.89
CA ALA A 417 5.61 -4.08 20.22
C ALA A 417 4.38 -4.16 21.13
N GLY A 418 3.45 -3.21 20.99
CA GLY A 418 2.18 -3.17 21.73
C GLY A 418 1.26 -4.38 21.52
N TYR A 419 1.42 -5.13 20.42
CA TYR A 419 0.65 -6.36 20.19
C TYR A 419 1.04 -7.47 21.18
N TRP A 420 2.33 -7.57 21.49
CA TRP A 420 2.92 -8.63 22.29
C TRP A 420 2.90 -8.35 23.79
N LEU A 421 2.42 -7.19 24.22
CA LEU A 421 2.22 -6.92 25.64
C LEU A 421 1.28 -8.00 26.23
N PRO A 422 1.65 -8.61 27.37
CA PRO A 422 0.85 -9.66 27.97
C PRO A 422 -0.54 -9.14 28.32
N ASN A 423 -1.56 -10.00 28.16
CA ASN A 423 -2.95 -9.68 28.55
C ASN A 423 -3.13 -9.55 30.08
N VAL A 424 -2.04 -9.71 30.84
CA VAL A 424 -1.96 -9.78 32.29
C VAL A 424 -0.66 -9.09 32.74
N THR A 425 -0.64 -7.77 32.69
CA THR A 425 0.03 -7.03 33.77
C THR A 425 -1.11 -6.46 34.61
N ILE A 426 -0.95 -6.40 35.94
CA ILE A 426 -1.99 -6.13 36.97
C ILE A 426 -2.86 -4.86 36.71
N ILE A 427 -2.57 -4.09 35.65
CA ILE A 427 -3.07 -2.75 35.33
C ILE A 427 -3.39 -2.58 33.81
N PHE A 428 -3.08 -3.54 32.91
CA PHE A 428 -3.30 -3.43 31.44
C PHE A 428 -4.12 -4.60 30.88
N LYS A 429 -5.31 -4.34 30.32
CA LYS A 429 -6.03 -5.32 29.50
C LYS A 429 -6.29 -4.76 28.11
N ILE A 430 -5.41 -5.12 27.19
CA ILE A 430 -5.64 -4.95 25.75
C ILE A 430 -6.15 -6.29 25.22
N HIS A 431 -7.41 -6.34 24.81
CA HIS A 431 -7.97 -7.50 24.15
C HIS A 431 -7.75 -7.38 22.64
N TYR A 432 -7.11 -8.38 22.06
CA TYR A 432 -6.97 -8.55 20.62
C TYR A 432 -7.84 -9.71 20.17
N ALA A 433 -8.69 -9.47 19.17
CA ALA A 433 -9.45 -10.51 18.51
C ALA A 433 -9.45 -10.27 17.00
N LYS A 434 -9.29 -11.35 16.25
CA LYS A 434 -9.62 -11.39 14.83
C LYS A 434 -11.11 -11.70 14.71
N ALA A 435 -11.85 -10.87 13.99
CA ALA A 435 -13.30 -11.00 13.84
C ALA A 435 -13.69 -11.05 12.35
N HIS A 436 -14.73 -11.80 12.03
CA HIS A 436 -15.36 -11.79 10.71
C HIS A 436 -16.31 -10.60 10.53
N ALA A 437 -16.94 -10.18 11.62
CA ALA A 437 -17.82 -9.04 11.69
C ALA A 437 -17.90 -8.52 13.13
N TYR A 438 -18.24 -7.25 13.30
CA TYR A 438 -18.51 -6.68 14.61
C TYR A 438 -19.61 -5.61 14.54
N ARG A 439 -20.29 -5.38 15.65
CA ARG A 439 -21.36 -4.39 15.85
C ARG A 439 -20.99 -3.51 17.03
N ILE A 440 -21.24 -2.23 16.88
CA ILE A 440 -21.06 -1.26 17.96
C ILE A 440 -22.33 -0.46 18.11
N LYS A 441 -22.85 -0.46 19.33
CA LYS A 441 -24.00 0.34 19.74
C LYS A 441 -23.56 1.42 20.73
N PRO A 442 -23.59 2.70 20.33
CA PRO A 442 -23.41 3.81 21.24
C PRO A 442 -24.46 3.81 22.37
N LEU A 443 -24.02 4.01 23.60
CA LEU A 443 -24.87 4.18 24.78
C LEU A 443 -25.07 5.67 25.13
N GLU A 444 -24.26 6.57 24.55
CA GLU A 444 -24.44 8.03 24.62
C GLU A 444 -24.63 8.62 23.21
N PRO A 445 -25.38 9.73 23.07
CA PRO A 445 -25.66 10.37 21.77
C PRO A 445 -24.49 11.19 21.21
N LYS A 446 -23.38 11.33 21.97
CA LYS A 446 -22.23 12.15 21.58
C LYS A 446 -20.94 11.33 21.67
N GLY A 447 -20.13 11.40 20.64
CA GLY A 447 -18.81 10.79 20.56
C GLY A 447 -18.15 11.05 19.22
N CYS A 448 -16.90 10.61 19.05
CA CYS A 448 -16.19 10.66 17.80
C CYS A 448 -16.10 9.25 17.20
N LEU A 449 -16.39 9.14 15.91
CA LEU A 449 -16.17 7.95 15.09
C LEU A 449 -15.34 8.37 13.87
N ALA A 450 -14.23 7.66 13.67
CA ALA A 450 -13.38 7.82 12.50
C ALA A 450 -13.39 6.52 11.69
N VAL A 451 -13.57 6.63 10.37
CA VAL A 451 -13.49 5.51 9.42
C VAL A 451 -12.50 5.89 8.32
N ASP A 452 -11.39 5.18 8.22
CA ASP A 452 -10.23 5.51 7.38
C ASP A 452 -9.70 6.94 7.59
N GLY A 453 -9.81 7.46 8.81
CA GLY A 453 -9.45 8.84 9.16
C GLY A 453 -10.52 9.89 8.82
N GLU A 454 -11.64 9.48 8.21
CA GLU A 454 -12.76 10.38 7.90
C GLU A 454 -13.78 10.40 9.05
N SER A 455 -14.36 11.58 9.33
CA SER A 455 -15.38 11.73 10.37
C SER A 455 -16.73 11.14 9.95
N PHE A 456 -17.31 10.31 10.80
CA PHE A 456 -18.64 9.72 10.64
C PHE A 456 -19.57 10.07 11.82
N PRO A 457 -20.91 10.05 11.61
CA PRO A 457 -21.87 10.20 12.70
C PRO A 457 -21.68 9.13 13.78
N PHE A 458 -21.81 9.52 15.04
CA PHE A 458 -21.69 8.61 16.19
C PHE A 458 -23.00 7.85 16.42
N GLU A 459 -23.31 6.94 15.51
CA GLU A 459 -24.53 6.14 15.48
C GLU A 459 -24.19 4.64 15.50
N GLU A 460 -25.17 3.80 15.86
CA GLU A 460 -25.03 2.35 15.82
C GLU A 460 -24.61 1.87 14.42
N PHE A 461 -23.59 1.01 14.39
CA PHE A 461 -23.04 0.54 13.14
C PHE A 461 -22.59 -0.92 13.21
N GLN A 462 -22.52 -1.54 12.03
CA GLN A 462 -21.98 -2.88 11.84
C GLN A 462 -20.88 -2.85 10.79
N VAL A 463 -19.86 -3.67 11.00
CA VAL A 463 -18.80 -3.92 10.03
C VAL A 463 -18.72 -5.40 9.72
N GLU A 464 -18.64 -5.72 8.43
CA GLU A 464 -18.40 -7.08 7.91
C GLU A 464 -17.17 -7.09 7.00
N VAL A 465 -16.32 -8.10 7.15
CA VAL A 465 -15.11 -8.28 6.34
C VAL A 465 -15.45 -9.06 5.07
N HIS A 466 -15.13 -8.49 3.91
CA HIS A 466 -15.14 -9.20 2.63
C HIS A 466 -13.72 -9.56 2.21
N GLN A 467 -13.43 -10.85 2.15
CA GLN A 467 -12.11 -11.33 1.77
C GLN A 467 -11.80 -11.05 0.31
N GLY A 468 -10.61 -10.49 0.05
CA GLY A 468 -10.10 -10.25 -1.30
C GLY A 468 -10.98 -9.40 -2.21
N LEU A 469 -11.89 -8.57 -1.66
CA LEU A 469 -12.84 -7.80 -2.45
C LEU A 469 -12.15 -6.71 -3.28
N GLY A 470 -11.18 -6.00 -2.71
CA GLY A 470 -10.45 -4.93 -3.38
C GLY A 470 -9.11 -5.38 -3.95
N THR A 471 -8.49 -4.51 -4.74
CA THR A 471 -7.14 -4.74 -5.28
C THR A 471 -6.26 -3.50 -5.11
N PHE A 472 -5.02 -3.70 -4.67
CA PHE A 472 -3.97 -2.67 -4.62
C PHE A 472 -2.74 -3.08 -5.45
N LEU A 473 -1.87 -2.12 -5.75
CA LEU A 473 -0.53 -2.40 -6.26
C LEU A 473 0.49 -2.44 -5.12
N SER A 474 1.26 -3.53 -5.04
CA SER A 474 2.40 -3.67 -4.12
C SER A 474 3.67 -4.04 -4.90
N PRO A 475 4.87 -3.58 -4.49
CA PRO A 475 6.12 -4.01 -5.10
C PRO A 475 6.33 -5.53 -5.03
N TYR A 476 5.72 -6.19 -4.04
CA TYR A 476 5.93 -7.60 -3.73
C TYR A 476 4.69 -8.47 -3.95
N GLY A 477 3.53 -7.88 -4.25
CA GLY A 477 2.24 -8.60 -4.27
C GLY A 477 1.66 -8.90 -2.87
N HIS A 478 2.33 -8.44 -1.81
CA HIS A 478 1.89 -8.48 -0.41
C HIS A 478 2.33 -7.19 0.30
N TYR A 479 1.86 -6.93 1.53
CA TYR A 479 2.35 -5.76 2.31
C TYR A 479 3.86 -5.86 2.57
N ALA A 480 4.58 -4.75 2.44
CA ALA A 480 6.04 -4.73 2.63
C ALA A 480 6.43 -4.86 4.11
N ALA A 481 5.64 -4.30 5.00
CA ALA A 481 5.83 -4.47 6.43
C ALA A 481 5.60 -5.94 6.82
N ARG A 482 6.54 -6.50 7.60
CA ARG A 482 6.53 -7.89 8.05
C ARG A 482 6.08 -7.96 9.50
N PHE A 483 5.24 -8.95 9.79
CA PHE A 483 4.85 -9.26 11.15
C PHE A 483 5.50 -10.58 11.59
N GLU A 484 6.49 -10.47 12.48
CA GLU A 484 7.26 -11.61 12.96
C GLU A 484 6.62 -12.23 14.22
N PRO A 485 6.44 -13.56 14.28
CA PRO A 485 6.04 -14.27 15.51
C PRO A 485 7.07 -14.07 16.65
N ARG A 486 6.61 -14.18 17.91
CA ARG A 486 7.47 -14.05 19.11
C ARG A 486 8.71 -14.94 19.07
N THR A 487 8.57 -16.16 18.58
CA THR A 487 9.64 -17.16 18.46
C THR A 487 10.83 -16.66 17.63
N HIS A 488 10.62 -15.72 16.71
CA HIS A 488 11.68 -15.15 15.87
C HIS A 488 12.43 -13.96 16.51
N LYS A 489 11.84 -13.27 17.49
CA LYS A 489 12.45 -12.06 18.09
C LYS A 489 13.35 -12.32 19.30
N GLY A 490 13.55 -13.57 19.74
CA GLY A 490 14.44 -13.87 20.88
C GLY A 490 14.01 -13.23 22.20
N LEU A 491 12.78 -12.74 22.30
CA LEU A 491 12.17 -12.28 23.55
C LEU A 491 11.81 -13.53 24.35
N LYS A 492 12.73 -13.96 25.21
CA LYS A 492 12.42 -14.94 26.26
C LYS A 492 11.32 -14.35 27.14
N ASP A 493 10.30 -15.15 27.41
CA ASP A 493 9.30 -14.87 28.43
C ASP A 493 10.01 -14.50 29.73
N ASN A 494 9.84 -13.25 30.15
CA ASN A 494 10.20 -12.75 31.47
C ASN A 494 8.97 -12.13 32.11
#